data_AF-A0A399IFK0-F1
#
_entry.id   AF-A0A399IFK0-F1
#
_cell.length_a   1.000
_cell.length_b   1.000
_cell.length_c   1.000
_cell.angle_alpha   90.00
_cell.angle_beta   90.00
_cell.angle_gamma   90.00
#
_symmetry.space_group_name_H-M   'P 1'
#
loop_
_entity.id
_entity.type
_entity.pdbx_description
1 polymer ?
#
loop_
_entity_poly.entity_id
_entity_poly.type
_entity_poly.pdbx_seq_one_letter_code
_entity_poly.pdbx_strand_id
1 'polypeptide(L)' 'MACEILACCQFFNDKMKDMPNTAEYIKKKHCLGDFESCVRYRIYKEFGGDKIPLYLYPEDTEEVSKVLKCLRYKQRS' A
#
# COMPACT_ATOMS: atom_id res chain seq x y z
N MET A 1 7.55 14.62 -3.00
CA MET A 1 6.10 14.46 -3.23
C MET A 1 5.53 13.59 -2.12
N ALA A 2 4.28 13.80 -1.71
CA ALA A 2 3.66 13.00 -0.66
C ALA A 2 2.75 11.94 -1.28
N CYS A 3 2.65 10.79 -0.63
CA CYS A 3 1.77 9.69 -1.02
C CYS A 3 0.28 10.12 -1.01
N GLU A 4 -0.39 10.05 -2.16
CA GLU A 4 -1.79 10.46 -2.33
C GLU A 4 -2.76 9.59 -1.52
N ILE A 5 -2.42 8.32 -1.29
CA ILE A 5 -3.27 7.39 -0.55
C ILE A 5 -3.11 7.48 0.96
N LEU A 6 -2.21 8.33 1.47
CA LEU A 6 -1.87 8.35 2.89
C LEU A 6 -3.12 8.53 3.78
N ALA A 7 -4.05 9.40 3.38
CA ALA A 7 -5.29 9.66 4.12
C ALA A 7 -6.24 8.45 4.17
N CYS A 8 -6.26 7.63 3.11
CA CYS A 8 -7.18 6.50 2.96
C CYS A 8 -6.50 5.13 3.10
N CYS A 9 -5.21 5.10 3.44
CA CYS A 9 -4.42 3.88 3.43
C CYS A 9 -4.85 2.94 4.57
N GLN A 10 -5.52 1.85 4.20
CA GLN A 10 -6.03 0.84 5.14
C GLN A 10 -4.93 0.24 6.03
N PHE A 11 -3.66 0.24 5.62
CA PHE A 11 -2.56 -0.19 6.49
C PHE A 11 -2.44 0.69 7.74
N PHE A 12 -2.64 1.99 7.61
CA PHE A 12 -2.60 2.89 8.76
C PHE A 12 -3.92 2.89 9.54
N ASN A 13 -5.05 2.72 8.85
CA ASN A 13 -6.37 2.72 9.47
C ASN A 13 -6.66 1.42 10.25
N ASP A 14 -6.14 0.28 9.80
CA ASP A 14 -6.30 -1.03 10.44
C ASP A 14 -5.03 -1.45 11.20
N LYS A 15 -3.95 -1.78 10.48
CA LYS A 15 -2.75 -2.44 11.06
C LYS A 15 -1.98 -1.59 12.06
N MET A 16 -2.00 -0.27 11.90
CA MET A 16 -1.21 0.66 12.73
C MET A 16 -2.05 1.54 13.64
N LYS A 17 -3.34 1.23 13.79
CA LYS A 17 -4.27 2.01 14.61
C LYS A 17 -3.81 2.13 16.07
N ASP A 18 -3.29 1.03 16.62
CA ASP A 18 -2.86 0.94 18.02
C ASP A 18 -1.36 1.27 18.21
N MET A 19 -0.64 1.64 17.14
CA MET A 19 0.81 1.89 17.16
C MET A 19 1.17 3.22 16.48
N PRO A 20 0.74 4.37 17.02
CA PRO A 20 0.88 5.68 16.36
C PRO A 20 2.34 6.09 16.11
N ASN A 21 3.25 5.81 17.05
CA ASN A 21 4.68 6.14 16.90
C ASN A 21 5.33 5.36 15.75
N THR A 22 5.04 4.06 15.66
CA THR A 22 5.51 3.20 14.56
C THR A 22 4.88 3.63 13.24
N ALA A 23 3.59 3.99 13.26
CA ALA A 23 2.88 4.52 12.11
C ALA A 23 3.59 5.76 11.53
N GLU A 24 3.91 6.74 12.38
CA GLU A 24 4.61 7.95 11.95
C GLU A 24 5.99 7.68 11.33
N TYR A 25 6.76 6.75 11.91
CA TYR A 25 8.04 6.35 11.34
C TYR A 25 7.88 5.77 9.93
N ILE A 26 6.93 4.85 9.74
CA ILE A 26 6.66 4.25 8.43
C ILE A 26 6.15 5.30 7.45
N LYS A 27 5.28 6.24 7.88
CA LYS A 27 4.81 7.36 7.04
C LYS A 27 5.99 8.22 6.56
N LYS A 28 6.91 8.58 7.43
CA LYS A 28 8.10 9.36 7.04
C LYS A 28 8.96 8.61 6.04
N LYS A 29 9.20 7.31 6.26
CA LYS A 29 10.05 6.48 5.39
C LYS A 29 9.42 6.19 4.03
N HIS A 30 8.16 5.74 4.00
CA HIS A 30 7.51 5.20 2.80
C HIS A 30 6.45 6.11 2.19
N CYS A 31 5.95 7.13 2.89
CA CYS A 31 4.91 8.02 2.35
C CYS A 31 5.42 9.43 2.04
N LEU A 32 6.42 9.91 2.78
CA LEU A 32 7.07 11.21 2.56
C LEU A 32 8.45 11.09 1.90
N GLY A 33 9.02 9.89 1.87
CA GLY A 33 10.21 9.55 1.10
C GLY A 33 9.82 8.93 -0.24
N ASP A 34 10.14 7.65 -0.41
CA ASP A 34 9.91 6.92 -1.67
C ASP A 34 8.58 6.15 -1.62
N PHE A 35 7.47 6.84 -1.91
CA PHE A 35 6.15 6.22 -1.97
C PHE A 35 5.90 5.45 -3.26
N GLU A 36 6.71 5.67 -4.31
CA GLU A 36 6.59 4.94 -5.56
C GLU A 36 7.03 3.48 -5.46
N SER A 37 8.02 3.17 -4.59
CA SER A 37 8.36 1.79 -4.25
C SER A 37 7.33 1.11 -3.36
N CYS A 38 6.48 1.87 -2.66
CA CYS A 38 5.46 1.31 -1.78
C CYS A 38 4.50 0.42 -2.57
N VAL A 39 4.46 -0.86 -2.23
CA VAL A 39 3.66 -1.85 -2.97
C VAL A 39 2.16 -1.56 -2.91
N ARG A 40 1.68 -1.00 -1.81
CA ARG A 40 0.29 -0.57 -1.66
C ARG A 40 -0.04 0.58 -2.62
N TYR A 41 0.88 1.52 -2.80
CA TYR A 41 0.72 2.62 -3.76
C TYR A 41 0.76 2.12 -5.21
N ARG A 42 1.63 1.15 -5.52
CA ARG A 42 1.69 0.53 -6.85
C ARG A 42 0.38 -0.16 -7.22
N ILE A 43 -0.23 -0.89 -6.29
CA ILE A 43 -1.56 -1.51 -6.50
C ILE A 43 -2.63 -0.43 -6.65
N TYR A 44 -2.63 0.59 -5.78
CA TYR A 44 -3.57 1.70 -5.87
C TYR A 44 -3.55 2.39 -7.24
N LYS A 45 -2.35 2.68 -7.76
CA LYS A 45 -2.16 3.38 -9.04
C LYS A 45 -2.80 2.63 -10.22
N GLU A 46 -2.91 1.31 -10.13
CA GLU A 46 -3.45 0.46 -11.20
C GLU A 46 -4.89 -0.02 -10.95
N PHE A 47 -5.29 -0.23 -9.68
CA PHE A 47 -6.56 -0.87 -9.30
C PHE A 47 -7.43 -0.08 -8.33
N GLY A 48 -6.95 1.04 -7.79
CA GLY A 48 -7.63 1.81 -6.75
C GLY A 48 -7.49 1.22 -5.34
N GLY A 49 -8.10 1.90 -4.36
CA GLY A 49 -7.94 1.61 -2.92
C GLY A 49 -8.58 0.29 -2.46
N ASP A 50 -9.75 -0.04 -3.00
CA ASP A 50 -10.54 -1.21 -2.61
C ASP A 50 -9.89 -2.56 -2.90
N LYS A 51 -8.94 -2.62 -3.84
CA LYS A 51 -8.32 -3.88 -4.27
C LYS A 51 -7.00 -4.17 -3.56
N ILE A 52 -6.58 -3.34 -2.61
CA ILE A 52 -5.31 -3.49 -1.88
C ILE A 52 -5.49 -4.49 -0.74
N PRO A 53 -4.78 -5.63 -0.73
CA PRO A 53 -4.88 -6.59 0.36
C PRO A 53 -4.40 -6.03 1.71
N LEU A 54 -5.09 -6.40 2.79
CA LEU A 54 -4.77 -5.94 4.16
C LEU A 54 -3.48 -6.57 4.72
N TYR A 55 -3.10 -7.75 4.23
CA TYR A 55 -1.89 -8.45 4.67
C TYR A 55 -0.60 -7.87 4.08
N LEU A 56 -0.69 -7.07 3.02
CA LEU A 56 0.45 -6.49 2.32
C LEU A 56 1.04 -5.30 3.08
N TYR A 57 2.32 -5.41 3.44
CA TYR A 57 3.14 -4.36 4.01
C TYR A 57 3.76 -3.49 2.91
N PRO A 58 4.13 -2.23 3.19
CA PRO A 58 4.74 -1.32 2.22
C PRO A 58 6.01 -1.86 1.52
N GLU A 59 6.73 -2.78 2.16
CA GLU A 59 8.01 -3.34 1.72
C GLU A 59 7.93 -4.68 0.99
N ASP A 60 6.73 -5.27 0.85
CA ASP A 60 6.50 -6.61 0.27
C ASP A 60 6.64 -6.65 -1.26
N THR A 61 7.81 -6.26 -1.77
CA THR A 61 8.11 -6.09 -3.19
C THR A 61 8.07 -7.38 -4.01
N GLU A 62 8.23 -8.54 -3.39
CA GLU A 62 8.07 -9.82 -4.07
C GLU A 62 6.58 -10.17 -4.25
N GLU A 63 5.80 -10.03 -3.18
CA GLU A 63 4.38 -10.40 -3.17
C GLU A 63 3.54 -9.48 -4.06
N VAL A 64 3.91 -8.20 -4.20
CA VAL A 64 3.19 -7.26 -5.06
C VAL A 64 3.09 -7.77 -6.49
N SER A 65 4.11 -8.46 -7.00
CA SER A 65 4.12 -8.96 -8.37
C SER A 65 3.09 -10.08 -8.56
N LYS A 66 2.92 -10.94 -7.55
CA LYS A 66 1.89 -11.99 -7.54
C LYS A 66 0.50 -11.36 -7.46
N VAL A 67 0.31 -10.41 -6.55
CA VAL A 67 -0.97 -9.71 -6.36
C VAL A 67 -1.39 -8.95 -7.61
N LEU A 68 -0.50 -8.18 -8.23
CA LEU A 68 -0.78 -7.46 -9.48
C LEU A 68 -1.17 -8.44 -10.60
N LYS A 69 -0.44 -9.55 -10.78
CA LYS A 69 -0.80 -10.58 -11.77
C LYS A 69 -2.20 -11.15 -11.53
N CYS A 70 -2.53 -11.48 -10.27
CA CYS A 70 -3.85 -11.99 -9.92
C CYS A 70 -4.96 -10.95 -10.15
N LEU A 71 -4.73 -9.69 -9.80
CA LEU A 71 -5.69 -8.59 -10.01
C LEU A 71 -5.92 -8.32 -11.50
N ARG A 72 -4.86 -8.32 -12.32
CA ARG A 72 -4.95 -8.20 -13.79
C ARG A 72 -5.77 -9.34 -14.42
N TYR A 73 -5.58 -10.57 -13.92
CA TYR A 73 -6.35 -11.72 -14.41
C TYR A 73 -7.84 -11.57 -14.07
N LYS A 74 -8.16 -11.16 -12.83
CA LYS A 74 -9.56 -10.96 -12.41
C LYS A 74 -10.29 -9.84 -13.15
N GLN A 75 -9.60 -8.82 -13.67
CA GLN A 75 -10.24 -7.78 -14.49
C GLN A 75 -10.59 -8.24 -15.92
N ARG A 76 -10.00 -9.35 -16.39
CA ARG A 76 -10.22 -9.87 -17.75
C ARG A 76 -11.32 -10.94 -17.83
N SER A 77 -11.88 -11.36 -16.70
CA SER A 77 -12.94 -12.38 -16.60
C SER A 77 -14.24 -11.76 -16.13
#